data_AF-A0A3N8L6J6-F1
#
_entry.id   AF-A0A3N8L6J6-F1
#
_cell.length_a   1.000
_cell.length_b   1.000
_cell.length_c   1.000
_cell.angle_alpha   90.00
_cell.angle_beta   90.00
_cell.angle_gamma   90.00
#
_symmetry.space_group_name_H-M   'P 1'
#
loop_
_entity.id
_entity.type
_entity.pdbx_description
1 polymer ?
#
loop_
_entity_poly.entity_id
_entity_poly.type
_entity_poly.pdbx_seq_one_letter_code
_entity_poly.pdbx_strand_id
1 'polypeptide(L)'
;MKLQREEFLKRTELFKQLATTQNPRTLFVACSDSHVVPELLTPQEPGESFVIRNAGNIVPAYGMQQGGMSASIEYAVAGLNVTDVVIGGHSDCGAMTAVATCKCLDRMPAVAGWLSHADAAKAVNEARQHTSDRARVDSMVRENGPAWTSGIWRPTTPTFKTGQSACGNARRAGPCIEGDAVRDAGCAPGTRTLPYDE
;
A
#
# COMPACT_ATOMS: atom_id res chain seq x y z
N MET A 1 4.68 20.52 22.42
CA MET A 1 4.32 20.00 21.07
C MET A 1 2.84 20.25 20.83
N LYS A 2 2.41 20.73 19.63
CA LYS A 2 0.99 21.07 19.34
C LYS A 2 0.00 19.93 19.62
N LEU A 3 0.43 18.68 19.39
CA LEU A 3 -0.34 17.46 19.65
C LEU A 3 -0.95 17.41 21.07
N GLN A 4 -0.14 17.69 22.10
CA GLN A 4 -0.55 17.56 23.51
C GLN A 4 -1.51 18.66 23.96
N ARG A 5 -1.45 19.85 23.35
CA ARG A 5 -2.22 21.02 23.82
C ARG A 5 -3.53 21.20 23.08
N GLU A 6 -3.64 20.75 21.83
CA GLU A 6 -4.79 21.09 21.00
C GLU A 6 -5.58 19.86 20.57
N GLU A 7 -4.94 18.83 20.00
CA GLU A 7 -5.68 17.67 19.49
C GLU A 7 -6.05 16.64 20.55
N PHE A 8 -5.18 16.41 21.53
CA PHE A 8 -5.52 15.54 22.65
C PHE A 8 -6.76 16.05 23.39
N LEU A 9 -6.85 17.37 23.65
CA LEU A 9 -7.98 17.95 24.37
C LEU A 9 -9.30 17.80 23.59
N LYS A 10 -9.28 18.05 22.29
CA LYS A 10 -10.47 17.92 21.42
C LYS A 10 -10.99 16.48 21.33
N ARG A 11 -10.12 15.48 21.45
CA ARG A 11 -10.45 14.05 21.29
C ARG A 11 -10.15 13.22 22.55
N THR A 12 -10.21 13.85 23.72
CA THR A 12 -9.80 13.24 25.00
C THR A 12 -10.51 11.91 25.25
N GLU A 13 -11.82 11.86 24.98
CA GLU A 13 -12.64 10.67 25.24
C GLU A 13 -12.25 9.50 24.33
N LEU A 14 -12.06 9.78 23.04
CA LEU A 14 -11.55 8.79 22.07
C LEU A 14 -10.20 8.24 22.53
N PHE A 15 -9.24 9.10 22.90
CA PHE A 15 -7.91 8.64 23.32
C PHE A 15 -7.94 7.86 24.65
N LYS A 16 -8.86 8.16 25.57
CA LYS A 16 -9.07 7.35 26.78
C LYS A 16 -9.55 5.95 26.44
N GLN A 17 -10.48 5.81 25.50
CA GLN A 17 -10.97 4.52 25.04
C GLN A 17 -9.83 3.71 24.39
N LEU A 18 -9.11 4.34 23.44
CA LEU A 18 -8.00 3.73 22.71
C LEU A 18 -6.79 3.38 23.60
N ALA A 19 -6.64 4.02 24.76
CA ALA A 19 -5.54 3.72 25.69
C ALA A 19 -5.61 2.30 26.28
N THR A 20 -6.80 1.69 26.28
CA THR A 20 -7.03 0.37 26.90
C THR A 20 -7.20 -0.75 25.89
N THR A 21 -7.63 -0.42 24.67
CA THR A 21 -7.99 -1.41 23.65
C THR A 21 -7.64 -0.88 22.26
N GLN A 22 -7.17 -1.78 21.39
CA GLN A 22 -7.12 -1.56 19.95
C GLN A 22 -8.00 -2.61 19.27
N ASN A 23 -8.79 -2.19 18.29
CA ASN A 23 -9.65 -3.08 17.49
C ASN A 23 -9.78 -2.56 16.05
N PRO A 24 -8.65 -2.45 15.32
CA PRO A 24 -8.68 -1.97 13.95
C PRO A 24 -9.43 -2.99 13.07
N ARG A 25 -10.23 -2.49 12.12
CA ARG A 25 -10.88 -3.36 11.12
C ARG A 25 -10.03 -3.54 9.88
N THR A 26 -9.18 -2.57 9.59
CA THR A 26 -8.39 -2.54 8.35
C THR A 26 -6.90 -2.55 8.65
N LEU A 27 -6.14 -3.42 7.99
CA LEU A 27 -4.71 -3.29 7.83
C LEU A 27 -4.43 -2.42 6.60
N PHE A 28 -3.71 -1.32 6.76
CA PHE A 28 -3.30 -0.45 5.65
C PHE A 28 -1.79 -0.50 5.46
N VAL A 29 -1.33 -0.99 4.32
CA VAL A 29 0.09 -0.95 3.92
C VAL A 29 0.31 0.21 2.97
N ALA A 30 1.15 1.17 3.37
CA ALA A 30 1.42 2.39 2.60
C ALA A 30 2.91 2.63 2.39
N CYS A 31 3.22 3.58 1.51
CA CYS A 31 4.60 3.99 1.33
C CYS A 31 5.07 4.90 2.49
N SER A 32 6.35 4.83 2.84
CA SER A 32 7.02 5.78 3.74
C SER A 32 7.15 7.19 3.17
N ASP A 33 6.73 7.42 1.92
CA ASP A 33 6.67 8.75 1.31
C ASP A 33 5.88 9.73 2.19
N SER A 34 6.48 10.88 2.48
CA SER A 34 5.92 11.87 3.40
C SER A 34 4.61 12.50 2.91
N HIS A 35 4.31 12.41 1.61
CA HIS A 35 3.05 12.91 1.05
C HIS A 35 1.89 11.92 1.26
N VAL A 36 2.18 10.67 1.65
CA VAL A 36 1.18 9.64 1.92
C VAL A 36 0.92 9.60 3.42
N VAL A 37 -0.26 10.06 3.83
CA VAL A 37 -0.75 9.98 5.20
C VAL A 37 -2.05 9.19 5.20
N PRO A 38 -2.01 7.86 5.46
CA PRO A 38 -3.18 6.99 5.33
C PRO A 38 -4.42 7.50 6.06
N GLU A 39 -4.25 8.05 7.26
CA GLU A 39 -5.32 8.57 8.10
C GLU A 39 -5.98 9.84 7.55
N LEU A 40 -5.30 10.58 6.67
CA LEU A 40 -5.90 11.73 5.96
C LEU A 40 -6.49 11.34 4.62
N LEU A 41 -6.07 10.20 4.09
CA LEU A 41 -6.55 9.68 2.82
C LEU A 41 -7.86 8.94 3.04
N THR A 42 -7.92 8.04 4.02
CA THR A 42 -9.15 7.30 4.32
C THR A 42 -10.01 8.05 5.33
N PRO A 43 -11.35 8.04 5.21
CA PRO A 43 -12.25 8.61 6.22
C PRO A 43 -12.30 7.70 7.46
N GLN A 44 -11.17 7.56 8.15
CA GLN A 44 -11.00 6.70 9.31
C GLN A 44 -10.57 7.53 10.52
N GLU A 45 -11.13 7.18 11.67
CA GLU A 45 -10.74 7.74 12.96
C GLU A 45 -9.49 7.02 13.52
N PRO A 46 -8.72 7.66 14.42
CA PRO A 46 -7.64 6.99 15.14
C PRO A 46 -8.11 5.67 15.76
N GLY A 47 -7.35 4.59 15.51
CA GLY A 47 -7.65 3.25 16.03
C GLY A 47 -8.47 2.36 15.08
N GLU A 48 -9.00 2.87 13.97
CA GLU A 48 -9.76 2.08 13.00
C GLU A 48 -8.88 1.30 12.00
N SER A 49 -7.66 1.78 11.75
CA SER A 49 -6.65 1.09 10.95
C SER A 49 -5.39 0.73 11.73
N PHE A 50 -4.84 -0.43 11.38
CA PHE A 50 -3.48 -0.83 11.70
C PHE A 50 -2.60 -0.48 10.50
N VAL A 51 -1.65 0.44 10.66
CA VAL A 51 -0.89 1.00 9.53
C VAL A 51 0.54 0.49 9.53
N ILE A 52 0.99 -0.03 8.38
CA ILE A 52 2.38 -0.39 8.14
C ILE A 52 2.92 0.46 7.00
N ARG A 53 4.11 1.06 7.17
CA ARG A 53 4.73 1.92 6.16
C ARG A 53 6.15 1.48 5.86
N ASN A 54 6.47 1.33 4.58
CA ASN A 54 7.82 1.04 4.11
C ASN A 54 8.09 1.70 2.75
N ALA A 55 9.35 1.74 2.30
CA ALA A 55 9.70 2.29 0.99
C ALA A 55 9.06 1.44 -0.12
N GLY A 56 8.10 2.01 -0.86
CA GLY A 56 7.45 1.35 -1.98
C GLY A 56 6.26 0.46 -1.62
N ASN A 57 5.76 0.49 -0.38
CA ASN A 57 4.60 -0.31 0.07
C ASN A 57 4.72 -1.80 -0.33
N ILE A 58 5.93 -2.34 -0.16
CA ILE A 58 6.37 -3.67 -0.53
C ILE A 58 5.99 -4.66 0.58
N VAL A 59 5.51 -5.86 0.24
CA VAL A 59 5.08 -6.90 1.19
C VAL A 59 5.79 -8.23 0.88
N PRO A 60 7.02 -8.46 1.33
CA PRO A 60 7.83 -9.61 0.91
C PRO A 60 7.08 -10.94 0.95
N ALA A 61 7.44 -11.85 0.03
CA ALA A 61 6.88 -13.19 0.01
C ALA A 61 7.00 -13.88 1.37
N TYR A 62 5.97 -14.65 1.74
CA TYR A 62 5.96 -15.32 3.03
C TYR A 62 7.16 -16.24 3.15
N GLY A 63 7.86 -16.17 4.29
CA GLY A 63 9.10 -16.91 4.54
C GLY A 63 10.36 -16.31 3.91
N MET A 64 10.26 -15.40 2.93
CA MET A 64 11.44 -14.75 2.33
C MET A 64 12.08 -13.70 3.25
N GLN A 65 11.30 -13.12 4.15
CA GLN A 65 11.78 -12.14 5.12
C GLN A 65 11.09 -12.35 6.46
N GLN A 66 11.88 -12.68 7.48
CA GLN A 66 11.45 -12.68 8.87
C GLN A 66 11.83 -11.32 9.47
N GLY A 67 10.88 -10.40 9.57
CA GLY A 67 11.13 -9.08 10.15
C GLY A 67 9.87 -8.26 10.33
N GLY A 68 10.04 -6.94 10.49
CA GLY A 68 8.95 -6.06 10.90
C GLY A 68 7.69 -6.13 10.01
N MET A 69 7.84 -6.34 8.70
CA MET A 69 6.72 -6.44 7.77
C MET A 69 5.88 -7.71 8.00
N SER A 70 6.51 -8.89 7.99
CA SER A 70 5.82 -10.17 8.16
C SER A 70 5.20 -10.31 9.55
N ALA A 71 5.93 -9.92 10.60
CA ALA A 71 5.43 -9.94 11.97
C ALA A 71 4.25 -8.99 12.18
N SER A 72 4.27 -7.79 11.58
CA SER A 72 3.18 -6.84 11.72
C SER A 72 1.92 -7.26 10.96
N ILE A 73 2.07 -7.89 9.79
CA ILE A 73 0.93 -8.49 9.07
C ILE A 73 0.33 -9.63 9.90
N GLU A 74 1.18 -10.54 10.39
CA GLU A 74 0.73 -11.66 11.21
C GLU A 74 0.00 -11.17 12.47
N TYR A 75 0.53 -10.15 13.14
CA TYR A 75 -0.14 -9.56 14.29
C TYR A 75 -1.48 -8.91 13.92
N ALA A 76 -1.56 -8.18 12.80
CA ALA A 76 -2.82 -7.59 12.35
C ALA A 76 -3.87 -8.65 12.03
N VAL A 77 -3.49 -9.71 11.30
CA VAL A 77 -4.40 -10.76 10.84
C VAL A 77 -4.77 -11.72 11.98
N ALA A 78 -3.79 -12.31 12.65
CA ALA A 78 -4.02 -13.34 13.67
C ALA A 78 -4.20 -12.77 15.09
N GLY A 79 -3.51 -11.66 15.41
CA GLY A 79 -3.60 -11.03 16.73
C GLY A 79 -4.79 -10.08 16.88
N LEU A 80 -5.04 -9.25 15.86
CA LEU A 80 -6.09 -8.22 15.88
C LEU A 80 -7.34 -8.60 15.09
N ASN A 81 -7.32 -9.69 14.31
CA ASN A 81 -8.45 -10.15 13.50
C ASN A 81 -8.99 -9.08 12.54
N VAL A 82 -8.10 -8.30 11.90
CA VAL A 82 -8.49 -7.35 10.85
C VAL A 82 -9.24 -8.09 9.73
N THR A 83 -10.30 -7.48 9.21
CA THR A 83 -11.15 -8.07 8.17
C THR A 83 -10.79 -7.60 6.76
N ASP A 84 -10.11 -6.46 6.67
CA ASP A 84 -9.78 -5.80 5.41
C ASP A 84 -8.28 -5.52 5.34
N VAL A 85 -7.66 -5.79 4.20
CA VAL A 85 -6.27 -5.40 3.92
C VAL A 85 -6.24 -4.47 2.72
N VAL A 86 -5.72 -3.26 2.91
CA VAL A 86 -5.57 -2.25 1.86
C VAL A 86 -4.09 -2.04 1.55
N ILE A 87 -3.72 -2.19 0.28
CA ILE A 87 -2.38 -1.82 -0.20
C ILE A 87 -2.51 -0.50 -0.97
N GLY A 88 -1.98 0.58 -0.38
CA GLY A 88 -2.02 1.92 -0.95
C GLY A 88 -0.76 2.24 -1.76
N GLY A 89 -0.85 2.15 -3.08
CA GLY A 89 0.16 2.70 -3.99
C GLY A 89 -0.04 4.21 -4.21
N HIS A 90 1.03 4.92 -4.58
CA HIS A 90 0.96 6.34 -4.93
C HIS A 90 1.82 6.66 -6.16
N SER A 91 1.43 7.69 -6.91
CA SER A 91 2.21 8.18 -8.05
C SER A 91 3.56 8.75 -7.62
N ASP A 92 4.50 8.86 -8.56
CA ASP A 92 5.84 9.41 -8.30
C ASP A 92 6.62 8.69 -7.20
N CYS A 93 6.27 7.44 -6.88
CA CYS A 93 6.94 6.68 -5.83
C CYS A 93 8.44 6.53 -6.14
N GLY A 94 9.30 7.08 -5.29
CA GLY A 94 10.74 7.05 -5.49
C GLY A 94 11.31 5.63 -5.51
N ALA A 95 10.76 4.73 -4.69
CA ALA A 95 11.11 3.32 -4.68
C ALA A 95 10.74 2.63 -6.00
N MET A 96 9.50 2.75 -6.45
CA MET A 96 9.06 2.16 -7.73
C MET A 96 9.77 2.80 -8.93
N THR A 97 10.12 4.08 -8.85
CA THR A 97 10.93 4.76 -9.87
C THR A 97 12.33 4.13 -9.95
N ALA A 98 12.96 3.87 -8.80
CA ALA A 98 14.27 3.23 -8.77
C ALA A 98 14.26 1.83 -9.40
N VAL A 99 13.21 1.05 -9.12
CA VAL A 99 13.02 -0.29 -9.72
C VAL A 99 12.78 -0.19 -11.22
N ALA A 100 11.81 0.62 -11.66
CA ALA A 100 11.38 0.75 -13.05
C ALA A 100 12.45 1.32 -14.00
N THR A 101 13.40 2.10 -13.47
CA THR A 101 14.46 2.76 -14.23
C THR A 101 15.85 2.16 -13.99
N CYS A 102 15.94 1.05 -13.24
CA CYS A 102 17.20 0.39 -12.88
C CYS A 102 18.23 1.36 -12.28
N LYS A 103 17.78 2.22 -11.36
CA LYS A 103 18.65 3.21 -10.72
C LYS A 103 19.75 2.52 -9.92
N CYS A 104 20.99 3.01 -10.02
CA CYS A 104 22.10 2.53 -9.21
C CYS A 104 21.85 2.83 -7.71
N LEU A 105 21.97 1.80 -6.87
CA LEU A 105 21.73 1.85 -5.43
C LEU A 105 22.96 1.42 -4.61
N ASP A 106 24.16 1.50 -5.18
CA ASP A 106 25.41 1.01 -4.56
C ASP A 106 25.69 1.61 -3.18
N ARG A 107 25.23 2.86 -2.95
CA ARG A 107 25.36 3.56 -1.67
C ARG A 107 24.20 3.29 -0.68
N MET A 108 23.24 2.46 -1.06
CA MET A 108 22.04 2.12 -0.28
C MET A 108 21.77 0.61 -0.33
N PRO A 109 22.71 -0.26 0.13
CA PRO A 109 22.59 -1.71 -0.01
C PRO A 109 21.36 -2.30 0.69
N ALA A 110 20.93 -1.73 1.82
CA ALA A 110 19.70 -2.15 2.49
C ALA A 110 18.44 -1.86 1.64
N VAL A 111 18.42 -0.72 0.94
CA VAL A 111 17.34 -0.37 0.01
C VAL A 111 17.38 -1.27 -1.21
N ALA A 112 18.57 -1.53 -1.77
CA ALA A 112 18.71 -2.45 -2.90
C ALA A 112 18.17 -3.85 -2.57
N GLY A 113 18.55 -4.40 -1.41
CA GLY A 113 18.03 -5.67 -0.92
C GLY A 113 16.51 -5.63 -0.72
N TRP A 114 15.99 -4.57 -0.11
CA TRP A 114 14.54 -4.40 0.08
C TRP A 114 13.75 -4.35 -1.23
N LEU A 115 14.23 -3.60 -2.23
CA LEU A 115 13.55 -3.43 -3.51
C LEU A 115 13.55 -4.68 -4.38
N SER A 116 14.44 -5.66 -4.12
CA SER A 116 14.41 -6.96 -4.80
C SER A 116 13.11 -7.73 -4.56
N HIS A 117 12.40 -7.45 -3.47
CA HIS A 117 11.09 -8.04 -3.23
C HIS A 117 10.03 -7.61 -4.26
N ALA A 118 10.27 -6.54 -5.02
CA ALA A 118 9.41 -6.09 -6.11
C ALA A 118 9.74 -6.75 -7.47
N ASP A 119 10.66 -7.73 -7.52
CA ASP A 119 11.12 -8.34 -8.79
C ASP A 119 10.00 -8.99 -9.59
N ALA A 120 8.98 -9.56 -8.94
CA ALA A 120 7.81 -10.10 -9.63
C ALA A 120 7.03 -9.01 -10.37
N ALA A 121 6.78 -7.87 -9.71
CA ALA A 121 6.13 -6.72 -10.34
C ALA A 121 7.02 -6.10 -11.44
N LYS A 122 8.35 -6.08 -11.22
CA LYS A 122 9.33 -5.62 -12.21
C LYS A 122 9.27 -6.49 -13.47
N ALA A 123 9.26 -7.81 -13.35
CA ALA A 123 9.19 -8.72 -14.49
C ALA A 123 7.91 -8.49 -15.33
N VAL A 124 6.76 -8.30 -14.67
CA VAL A 124 5.50 -7.95 -15.35
C VAL A 124 5.58 -6.58 -16.02
N ASN A 125 6.19 -5.60 -15.36
CA ASN A 125 6.38 -4.26 -15.92
C ASN A 125 7.30 -4.27 -17.15
N GLU A 126 8.41 -5.03 -17.12
CA GLU A 126 9.37 -5.15 -18.22
C GLU A 126 8.79 -5.91 -19.43
N ALA A 127 7.84 -6.81 -19.22
CA ALA A 127 7.14 -7.51 -20.30
C ALA A 127 6.17 -6.61 -21.09
N ARG A 128 5.88 -5.39 -20.59
CA ARG A 128 4.95 -4.44 -21.23
C ARG A 128 5.72 -3.38 -22.04
N GLN A 129 5.12 -2.94 -23.14
CA GLN A 129 5.59 -1.75 -23.86
C GLN A 129 5.08 -0.49 -23.17
N HIS A 130 5.95 0.51 -23.02
CA HIS A 130 5.62 1.79 -22.39
C HIS A 130 5.89 2.94 -23.33
N THR A 131 4.98 3.91 -23.38
CA THR A 131 5.09 5.10 -24.24
C THR A 131 6.07 6.13 -23.69
N SER A 132 6.46 6.03 -22.42
CA SER A 132 7.41 6.92 -21.75
C SER A 132 7.92 6.30 -20.43
N ASP A 133 8.98 6.89 -19.88
CA ASP A 133 9.48 6.56 -18.53
C ASP A 133 8.42 6.77 -17.46
N ARG A 134 7.59 7.81 -17.61
CA ARG A 134 6.48 8.04 -16.69
C ARG A 134 5.47 6.90 -16.74
N ALA A 135 5.05 6.49 -17.94
CA ALA A 135 4.10 5.39 -18.11
C ALA A 135 4.65 4.07 -17.54
N ARG A 136 5.97 3.86 -17.69
CA ARG A 136 6.69 2.71 -17.11
C ARG A 136 6.66 2.73 -15.57
N VAL A 137 7.00 3.86 -14.95
CA VAL A 137 6.92 4.04 -13.49
C VAL A 137 5.51 3.88 -12.98
N ASP A 138 4.53 4.49 -13.65
CA ASP A 138 3.12 4.38 -13.27
C ASP A 138 2.68 2.92 -13.34
N SER A 139 3.03 2.19 -14.41
CA SER A 139 2.78 0.75 -14.49
C SER A 139 3.48 -0.02 -13.38
N MET A 140 4.73 0.30 -13.01
CA MET A 140 5.43 -0.37 -11.91
C MET A 140 4.70 -0.18 -10.58
N VAL A 141 4.21 1.03 -10.30
CA VAL A 141 3.36 1.32 -9.13
C VAL A 141 2.10 0.46 -9.14
N ARG A 142 1.50 0.23 -10.33
CA ARG A 142 0.30 -0.61 -10.44
C ARG A 142 0.54 -2.07 -10.15
N GLU A 143 1.60 -2.63 -10.72
CA GLU A 143 1.89 -4.06 -10.63
C GLU A 143 2.40 -4.47 -9.25
N ASN A 144 2.96 -3.52 -8.48
CA ASN A 144 3.48 -3.80 -7.15
C ASN A 144 2.39 -4.39 -6.25
N GLY A 145 1.19 -3.80 -6.21
CA GLY A 145 0.08 -4.27 -5.36
C GLY A 145 -0.37 -5.72 -5.63
N PRO A 146 -0.82 -6.05 -6.87
CA PRO A 146 -1.29 -7.38 -7.25
C PRO A 146 -0.24 -8.49 -7.16
N ALA A 147 1.05 -8.16 -7.32
CA ALA A 147 2.13 -9.14 -7.16
C ALA A 147 2.17 -9.76 -5.75
N TRP A 148 1.70 -9.03 -4.73
CA TRP A 148 1.57 -9.55 -3.37
C TRP A 148 0.39 -10.51 -3.19
N THR A 149 -0.75 -10.18 -3.80
CA THR A 149 -2.00 -10.92 -3.58
C THR A 149 -2.02 -12.28 -4.28
N SER A 150 -1.25 -12.44 -5.36
CA SER A 150 -1.27 -13.64 -6.20
C SER A 150 -0.36 -14.78 -5.71
N GLY A 151 0.58 -14.54 -4.79
CA GLY A 151 1.61 -15.55 -4.48
C GLY A 151 1.94 -15.81 -3.01
N ILE A 152 1.47 -14.99 -2.05
CA ILE A 152 2.30 -14.77 -0.85
C ILE A 152 1.59 -15.00 0.50
N TRP A 153 0.27 -14.90 0.63
CA TRP A 153 -0.44 -15.21 1.90
C TRP A 153 -1.59 -16.20 1.65
N ARG A 154 -1.44 -17.45 2.12
CA ARG A 154 -2.41 -18.54 1.90
C ARG A 154 -3.77 -18.28 2.60
N PRO A 155 -4.88 -18.78 2.03
CA PRO A 155 -6.25 -18.35 2.27
C PRO A 155 -6.83 -18.96 3.56
N THR A 156 -6.69 -18.26 4.67
CA THR A 156 -7.67 -18.29 5.76
C THR A 156 -8.12 -16.86 6.07
N THR A 157 -8.02 -15.99 5.04
CA THR A 157 -7.51 -14.62 5.16
C THR A 157 -8.60 -13.56 4.95
N PRO A 158 -8.45 -12.38 5.57
CA PRO A 158 -9.25 -11.18 5.32
C PRO A 158 -9.40 -10.81 3.83
N THR A 159 -10.39 -9.96 3.55
CA THR A 159 -10.66 -9.43 2.20
C THR A 159 -9.52 -8.50 1.78
N PHE A 160 -8.78 -8.86 0.72
CA PHE A 160 -7.74 -8.00 0.15
C PHE A 160 -8.34 -7.00 -0.83
N LYS A 161 -8.02 -5.73 -0.65
CA LYS A 161 -8.38 -4.62 -1.53
C LYS A 161 -7.08 -3.94 -1.99
N THR A 162 -6.77 -4.06 -3.27
CA THR A 162 -5.70 -3.27 -3.89
C THR A 162 -6.28 -1.97 -4.42
N GLY A 163 -5.71 -0.83 -4.02
CA GLY A 163 -6.10 0.49 -4.53
C GLY A 163 -4.87 1.30 -4.91
N GLN A 164 -4.84 1.83 -6.13
CA GLN A 164 -3.98 2.97 -6.42
C GLN A 164 -4.74 4.20 -6.00
N SER A 165 -4.15 5.02 -5.11
CA SER A 165 -4.51 6.43 -5.21
C SER A 165 -3.91 6.89 -6.53
N ALA A 166 -4.77 7.20 -7.50
CA ALA A 166 -4.41 8.11 -8.58
C ALA A 166 -4.23 9.51 -7.97
N CYS A 167 -3.32 9.65 -6.99
CA CYS A 167 -2.86 10.95 -6.56
C CYS A 167 -2.17 11.56 -7.78
N GLY A 168 -2.88 12.42 -8.51
CA GLY A 168 -2.24 13.29 -9.48
C GLY A 168 -1.07 13.98 -8.79
N ASN A 169 0.13 13.79 -9.35
CA ASN A 169 1.37 14.51 -9.07
C ASN A 169 1.34 15.26 -7.72
N ALA A 170 1.86 14.68 -6.63
CA ALA A 170 1.82 15.26 -5.26
C ALA A 170 2.41 16.70 -5.14
N ARG A 171 2.96 17.25 -6.23
CA ARG A 171 3.31 18.66 -6.43
C ARG A 171 2.15 19.60 -6.81
N ARG A 172 0.95 19.10 -7.12
CA ARG A 172 -0.27 19.90 -7.41
C ARG A 172 -1.45 19.32 -6.61
N ALA A 173 -1.67 19.94 -5.45
CA ALA A 173 -2.82 19.88 -4.54
C ALA A 173 -4.04 19.00 -4.90
N GLY A 174 -4.39 18.07 -3.99
CA GLY A 174 -5.74 17.51 -3.84
C GLY A 174 -5.75 16.12 -3.19
N PRO A 175 -6.56 15.85 -2.14
CA PRO A 175 -6.72 14.51 -1.58
C PRO A 175 -7.58 13.66 -2.53
N CYS A 176 -7.05 12.50 -2.94
CA CYS A 176 -7.75 11.54 -3.80
C CYS A 176 -8.00 10.25 -3.03
N ILE A 177 -9.16 10.18 -2.36
CA ILE A 177 -9.86 8.93 -2.03
C ILE A 177 -11.32 9.18 -2.35
N GLU A 178 -11.78 8.64 -3.47
CA GLU A 178 -13.22 8.42 -3.65
C GLU A 178 -13.56 7.16 -2.86
N GLY A 179 -14.34 7.36 -1.79
CA GLY A 179 -14.99 6.29 -1.07
C GLY A 179 -16.13 5.69 -1.91
N ASP A 180 -16.42 4.43 -1.57
CA ASP A 180 -17.52 3.59 -2.02
C ASP A 180 -17.34 2.84 -3.35
N ALA A 181 -16.88 1.60 -3.16
CA ALA A 181 -17.08 0.46 -4.03
C ALA A 181 -16.42 0.52 -5.41
N VAL A 182 -16.07 -0.68 -5.88
CA VAL A 182 -15.79 -0.99 -7.28
C VAL A 182 -16.83 -0.29 -8.16
N ARG A 183 -16.43 0.81 -8.81
CA ARG A 183 -17.07 1.33 -10.00
C ARG A 183 -16.00 1.75 -10.97
N ASP A 184 -15.98 1.01 -12.08
CA ASP A 184 -15.35 1.30 -13.35
C ASP A 184 -14.96 2.77 -13.53
N ALA A 185 -13.67 3.06 -13.38
CA ALA A 185 -13.06 4.17 -14.10
C ALA A 185 -12.84 3.69 -15.53
N GLY A 186 -13.86 3.87 -16.36
CA GLY A 186 -13.85 3.52 -17.77
C GLY A 186 -12.63 4.06 -18.51
N CYS A 187 -11.82 3.12 -19.01
CA CYS A 187 -11.15 3.27 -20.29
C CYS A 187 -11.88 2.32 -21.26
N ALA A 188 -12.18 2.82 -22.46
CA ALA A 188 -13.12 2.30 -23.47
C ALA A 188 -12.97 0.79 -23.88
N PRO A 189 -13.96 0.22 -24.58
CA PRO A 189 -14.39 -1.18 -24.46
C PRO A 189 -13.44 -2.16 -25.15
N GLY A 190 -13.10 -3.27 -24.48
CA GLY A 190 -12.41 -4.36 -25.16
C GLY A 190 -11.56 -5.35 -24.36
N THR A 191 -11.74 -5.49 -23.04
CA THR A 191 -11.05 -6.58 -22.32
C THR A 191 -12.05 -7.50 -21.63
N ARG A 192 -12.23 -8.64 -22.29
CA ARG A 192 -12.98 -9.82 -21.88
C ARG A 192 -12.52 -10.26 -20.48
N THR A 193 -13.46 -10.35 -19.54
CA THR A 193 -13.29 -11.14 -18.32
C THR A 193 -13.05 -12.58 -18.73
N LEU A 194 -11.89 -13.14 -18.40
CA LEU A 194 -11.70 -14.59 -18.46
C LEU A 194 -12.23 -15.16 -17.13
N PRO A 195 -13.23 -16.06 -17.16
CA PRO A 195 -13.59 -16.81 -15.98
C PRO A 195 -12.45 -17.77 -15.67
N TYR A 196 -11.96 -17.73 -14.43
CA TYR A 196 -11.19 -18.82 -13.85
C TYR A 196 -12.23 -19.80 -13.31
N ASP A 197 -12.43 -20.92 -14.01
CA ASP A 197 -13.13 -22.09 -13.50
C ASP A 197 -12.15 -23.28 -13.50
N GLU A 198 -12.01 -23.84 -12.28
CA GLU A 198 -11.52 -25.16 -11.83
C GLU A 198 -10.10 -25.65 -12.17
#